data_AF-A0A9Q0Z742-F1
#
_entry.id   AF-A0A9Q0Z742-F1
#
_cell.length_a   1.000
_cell.length_b   1.000
_cell.length_c   1.000
_cell.angle_alpha   90.00
_cell.angle_beta   90.00
_cell.angle_gamma   90.00
#
_symmetry.space_group_name_H-M   'P 1'
#
loop_
_entity.id
_entity.type
_entity.pdbx_description
1 polymer ?
#
loop_
_entity_poly.entity_id
_entity_poly.type
_entity_poly.pdbx_seq_one_letter_code
_entity_poly.pdbx_strand_id
1 'polypeptide(L)'
;MGYMNVLSLFFIQTVLLVVLVAETKAKVPAIIVFGDSSVDTGNNNVISTLLKSNFKPYGRDFEGGLPTGRFCNGRVPPDFISEAFGLKPTIPAYLDPQYSISDFATGVCFASAGTGYDNATSDVLNVIPLWKELENYKDYQNKLRAYVGHRKAREIIRESLYVMSLGTNDFLENYYSFQSTRRSQFTVRQYQDFLVGLARDFITELYRLGARKLSLNGVPPMGCLPLERATNIMGQYECLQEYNDVSMEFNGKLEGMASQLKRELPGFKMVFTSTTYDAFSQIIRNPAEY
;
A
#
# COMPACT_ATOMS: atom_id res chain seq x y z
N MET A 1 -45.42 -26.10 -33.25
CA MET A 1 -45.57 -24.76 -32.62
C MET A 1 -44.87 -24.60 -31.27
N GLY A 2 -44.42 -25.65 -30.56
CA GLY A 2 -43.78 -25.49 -29.24
C GLY A 2 -42.30 -25.06 -29.23
N TYR A 3 -41.51 -25.39 -30.26
CA TYR A 3 -40.07 -25.12 -30.29
C TYR A 3 -39.68 -23.64 -30.43
N MET A 4 -40.53 -22.83 -31.07
CA MET A 4 -40.26 -21.41 -31.32
C MET A 4 -40.38 -20.54 -30.06
N ASN A 5 -41.13 -21.00 -29.05
CA ASN A 5 -41.27 -20.32 -27.76
C ASN A 5 -40.08 -20.56 -26.83
N VAL A 6 -39.44 -21.74 -26.90
CA VAL A 6 -38.29 -22.08 -26.04
C VAL A 6 -37.05 -21.28 -26.44
N LEU A 7 -36.77 -21.15 -27.75
CA LEU A 7 -35.66 -20.34 -28.25
C LEU A 7 -35.82 -18.85 -27.93
N SER A 8 -37.04 -18.33 -28.01
CA SER A 8 -37.35 -16.95 -27.64
C SER A 8 -37.16 -16.69 -26.14
N LEU A 9 -37.54 -17.63 -25.28
CA LEU A 9 -37.31 -17.56 -23.83
C LEU A 9 -35.83 -17.60 -23.47
N PHE A 10 -35.05 -18.48 -24.11
CA PHE A 10 -33.60 -18.52 -23.92
C PHE A 10 -32.96 -17.21 -24.37
N PHE A 11 -33.31 -16.68 -25.54
CA PHE A 11 -32.77 -15.41 -26.05
C PHE A 11 -33.11 -14.23 -25.13
N ILE A 12 -34.35 -14.14 -24.64
CA ILE A 12 -34.75 -13.10 -23.68
C ILE A 12 -33.97 -13.25 -22.37
N GLN A 13 -33.71 -14.47 -21.90
CA GLN A 13 -32.93 -14.72 -20.69
C GLN A 13 -31.45 -14.38 -20.87
N THR A 14 -30.83 -14.69 -22.02
CA THR A 14 -29.45 -14.26 -22.32
C THR A 14 -29.37 -12.74 -22.46
N VAL A 15 -30.34 -12.10 -23.11
CA VAL A 15 -30.39 -10.63 -23.23
C VAL A 15 -30.60 -9.99 -21.86
N LEU A 16 -31.47 -10.53 -21.00
CA LEU A 16 -31.63 -10.04 -19.62
C LEU A 16 -30.34 -10.24 -18.81
N LEU A 17 -29.66 -11.39 -18.93
CA LEU A 17 -28.36 -11.63 -18.29
C LEU A 17 -27.29 -10.64 -18.76
N VAL A 18 -27.25 -10.32 -20.07
CA VAL A 18 -26.31 -9.33 -20.64
C VAL A 18 -26.67 -7.89 -20.22
N VAL A 19 -27.96 -7.58 -20.05
CA VAL A 19 -28.45 -6.25 -19.60
C VAL A 19 -28.35 -6.06 -18.08
N LEU A 20 -28.39 -7.16 -17.30
CA LEU A 20 -28.22 -7.17 -15.83
C LEU A 20 -26.76 -7.16 -15.37
N VAL A 21 -25.80 -7.36 -16.27
CA VAL A 21 -24.42 -6.92 -16.00
C VAL A 21 -24.45 -5.41 -16.02
N ALA A 22 -24.80 -4.80 -14.89
CA ALA A 22 -24.50 -3.41 -14.66
C ALA A 22 -23.00 -3.25 -14.96
N GLU A 23 -22.66 -2.51 -16.02
CA GLU A 23 -21.29 -2.04 -16.21
C GLU A 23 -20.99 -1.14 -15.00
N THR A 24 -20.54 -1.73 -13.90
CA THR A 24 -19.93 -0.99 -12.82
C THR A 24 -18.60 -0.49 -13.36
N LYS A 25 -18.64 0.65 -14.04
CA LYS A 25 -17.42 1.29 -14.52
C LYS A 25 -16.56 1.60 -13.31
N ALA A 26 -15.32 1.13 -13.36
CA ALA A 26 -14.35 1.40 -12.32
C ALA A 26 -14.28 2.91 -12.03
N LYS A 27 -14.31 3.29 -10.75
CA LYS A 27 -14.34 4.70 -10.33
C LYS A 27 -13.02 5.42 -10.60
N VAL A 28 -11.94 4.65 -10.74
CA VAL A 28 -10.62 5.09 -11.18
C VAL A 28 -10.06 4.05 -12.17
N PRO A 29 -9.19 4.42 -13.12
CA PRO A 29 -8.58 3.49 -14.07
C PRO A 29 -7.63 2.48 -13.42
N ALA A 30 -6.89 2.86 -12.36
CA ALA A 30 -6.01 1.95 -11.65
C ALA A 30 -5.78 2.35 -10.18
N ILE A 31 -5.34 1.37 -9.39
CA ILE A 31 -4.75 1.56 -8.06
C ILE A 31 -3.24 1.37 -8.15
N ILE A 32 -2.46 2.38 -7.75
CA ILE A 32 -0.99 2.36 -7.80
C ILE A 32 -0.47 2.43 -6.36
N VAL A 33 0.33 1.44 -5.95
CA VAL A 33 0.68 1.24 -4.53
C VAL A 33 2.17 1.36 -4.31
N PHE A 34 2.54 2.10 -3.26
CA PHE A 34 3.91 2.24 -2.73
C PHE A 34 3.91 1.93 -1.25
N GLY A 35 5.02 1.40 -0.74
CA GLY A 35 5.22 1.31 0.70
C GLY A 35 5.82 0.00 1.21
N ASP A 36 5.39 -0.43 2.39
CA ASP A 36 6.02 -1.55 3.10
C ASP A 36 5.19 -2.85 3.09
N SER A 37 5.49 -3.74 4.04
CA SER A 37 4.82 -5.04 4.23
C SER A 37 3.32 -4.94 4.43
N SER A 38 2.82 -3.79 4.90
CA SER A 38 1.38 -3.54 5.06
C SER A 38 0.61 -3.53 3.74
N VAL A 39 1.32 -3.34 2.61
CA VAL A 39 0.74 -3.20 1.28
C VAL A 39 1.48 -4.00 0.19
N ASP A 40 2.61 -4.65 0.52
CA ASP A 40 3.35 -5.52 -0.38
C ASP A 40 2.51 -6.73 -0.82
N THR A 41 2.58 -7.00 -2.13
CA THR A 41 1.85 -8.07 -2.80
C THR A 41 2.75 -9.19 -3.30
N GLY A 42 4.07 -9.08 -3.08
CA GLY A 42 5.07 -10.11 -3.39
C GLY A 42 6.39 -9.63 -3.99
N ASN A 43 6.71 -8.33 -3.99
CA ASN A 43 7.95 -7.85 -4.63
C ASN A 43 9.21 -8.43 -3.95
N ASN A 44 9.17 -8.64 -2.63
CA ASN A 44 10.27 -9.22 -1.88
C ASN A 44 10.63 -10.65 -2.32
N ASN A 45 9.72 -11.37 -3.01
CA ASN A 45 10.02 -12.71 -3.50
C ASN A 45 11.13 -12.73 -4.54
N VAL A 46 11.27 -11.63 -5.30
CA VAL A 46 12.12 -11.54 -6.50
C VAL A 46 13.50 -10.97 -6.18
N ILE A 47 13.72 -10.48 -4.95
CA ILE A 47 15.01 -9.94 -4.50
C ILE A 47 15.68 -10.86 -3.47
N SER A 48 16.97 -10.62 -3.21
CA SER A 48 17.74 -11.36 -2.21
C SER A 48 17.62 -10.70 -0.83
N THR A 49 16.57 -11.06 -0.11
CA THR A 49 16.31 -10.64 1.28
C THR A 49 15.78 -11.82 2.12
N LEU A 50 15.97 -11.76 3.43
CA LEU A 50 15.32 -12.67 4.38
C LEU A 50 13.85 -12.32 4.63
N LEU A 51 13.45 -11.07 4.34
CA LEU A 51 12.13 -10.57 4.64
C LEU A 51 11.15 -10.97 3.53
N LYS A 52 10.73 -12.24 3.55
CA LYS A 52 9.74 -12.82 2.61
C LYS A 52 8.57 -13.43 3.39
N SER A 53 7.43 -13.52 2.74
CA SER A 53 6.21 -14.18 3.24
C SER A 53 5.66 -15.18 2.22
N ASN A 54 6.56 -15.82 1.47
CA ASN A 54 6.26 -16.84 0.45
C ASN A 54 6.26 -18.28 1.01
N PHE A 55 5.93 -18.43 2.30
CA PHE A 55 5.86 -19.72 2.99
C PHE A 55 4.66 -19.77 3.94
N LYS A 56 4.25 -20.97 4.37
CA LYS A 56 3.13 -21.12 5.32
C LYS A 56 3.48 -20.53 6.70
N PRO A 57 2.54 -19.87 7.40
CA PRO A 57 1.10 -19.86 7.16
C PRO A 57 0.57 -18.75 6.24
N TYR A 58 1.44 -17.90 5.68
CA TYR A 58 1.02 -16.82 4.78
C TYR A 58 0.24 -17.37 3.58
N GLY A 59 -0.71 -16.58 3.08
CA GLY A 59 -1.54 -16.95 1.93
C GLY A 59 -2.55 -18.09 2.14
N ARG A 60 -2.71 -18.63 3.36
CA ARG A 60 -3.68 -19.73 3.62
C ARG A 60 -5.13 -19.42 3.25
N ASP A 61 -5.53 -18.15 3.35
CA ASP A 61 -6.86 -17.60 3.04
C ASP A 61 -6.84 -16.84 1.69
N PHE A 62 -5.72 -16.84 0.97
CA PHE A 62 -5.61 -16.29 -0.38
C PHE A 62 -6.10 -17.32 -1.40
N GLU A 63 -6.39 -16.87 -2.62
CA GLU A 63 -6.86 -17.75 -3.68
C GLU A 63 -5.88 -18.92 -3.91
N GLY A 64 -6.41 -20.14 -3.87
CA GLY A 64 -5.62 -21.38 -3.97
C GLY A 64 -4.79 -21.73 -2.73
N GLY A 65 -4.87 -20.98 -1.63
CA GLY A 65 -4.09 -21.20 -0.41
C GLY A 65 -2.58 -20.99 -0.61
N LEU A 66 -2.19 -20.15 -1.57
CA LEU A 66 -0.80 -19.95 -1.99
C LEU A 66 -0.16 -18.73 -1.31
N PRO A 67 1.06 -18.86 -0.77
CA PRO A 67 1.79 -17.73 -0.19
C PRO A 67 2.40 -16.86 -1.30
N THR A 68 1.75 -15.75 -1.63
CA THR A 68 2.22 -14.86 -2.72
C THR A 68 3.30 -13.88 -2.31
N GLY A 69 3.74 -13.87 -1.05
CA GLY A 69 4.60 -12.80 -0.49
C GLY A 69 3.82 -11.60 0.07
N ARG A 70 2.49 -11.73 0.23
CA ARG A 70 1.71 -10.83 1.08
C ARG A 70 1.96 -11.19 2.54
N PHE A 71 2.26 -10.18 3.38
CA PHE A 71 2.50 -10.36 4.82
C PHE A 71 1.20 -10.55 5.62
N CYS A 72 0.28 -11.34 5.08
CA CYS A 72 -0.97 -11.73 5.72
C CYS A 72 -1.40 -13.12 5.20
N ASN A 73 -2.50 -13.63 5.75
CA ASN A 73 -3.04 -14.91 5.31
C ASN A 73 -3.78 -14.83 3.98
N GLY A 74 -4.15 -13.64 3.51
CA GLY A 74 -5.04 -13.47 2.38
C GLY A 74 -4.72 -12.20 1.60
N ARG A 75 -5.76 -11.42 1.32
CA ARG A 75 -5.65 -10.12 0.65
C ARG A 75 -5.09 -9.05 1.59
N VAL A 76 -4.36 -8.10 1.04
CA VAL A 76 -3.86 -6.90 1.77
C VAL A 76 -4.79 -5.70 1.52
N PRO A 77 -4.78 -4.63 2.35
CA PRO A 77 -5.71 -3.50 2.20
C PRO A 77 -5.84 -2.92 0.77
N PRO A 78 -4.77 -2.78 -0.04
CA PRO A 78 -4.89 -2.31 -1.42
C PRO A 78 -5.78 -3.20 -2.32
N ASP A 79 -5.83 -4.50 -2.06
CA ASP A 79 -6.69 -5.43 -2.81
C ASP A 79 -8.18 -5.11 -2.58
N PHE A 80 -8.56 -4.86 -1.32
CA PHE A 80 -9.92 -4.46 -0.95
C PHE A 80 -10.28 -3.07 -1.49
N ILE A 81 -9.32 -2.14 -1.50
CA ILE A 81 -9.50 -0.82 -2.13
C ILE A 81 -9.74 -0.99 -3.63
N SER A 82 -8.96 -1.84 -4.32
CA SER A 82 -9.15 -2.11 -5.75
C SER A 82 -10.55 -2.64 -6.05
N GLU A 83 -10.99 -3.67 -5.31
CA GLU A 83 -12.33 -4.24 -5.46
C GLU A 83 -13.44 -3.21 -5.20
N ALA A 84 -13.34 -2.41 -4.14
CA ALA A 84 -14.32 -1.38 -3.79
C ALA A 84 -14.44 -0.26 -4.86
N PHE A 85 -13.40 -0.07 -5.67
CA PHE A 85 -13.39 0.86 -6.80
C PHE A 85 -13.87 0.22 -8.12
N GLY A 86 -14.23 -1.06 -8.13
CA GLY A 86 -14.70 -1.81 -9.30
C GLY A 86 -13.57 -2.31 -10.20
N LEU A 87 -12.35 -2.44 -9.66
CA LEU A 87 -11.18 -3.01 -10.35
C LEU A 87 -10.98 -4.48 -9.94
N LYS A 88 -9.93 -5.12 -10.46
CA LYS A 88 -9.57 -6.51 -10.13
C LYS A 88 -9.47 -6.68 -8.60
N PRO A 89 -9.89 -7.82 -8.04
CA PRO A 89 -9.92 -8.03 -6.57
C PRO A 89 -8.53 -8.20 -5.96
N THR A 90 -7.47 -8.24 -6.77
CA THR A 90 -6.08 -8.38 -6.34
C THR A 90 -5.18 -7.46 -7.17
N ILE A 91 -4.21 -6.84 -6.52
CA ILE A 91 -3.17 -6.03 -7.15
C ILE A 91 -1.89 -6.86 -7.29
N PRO A 92 -1.29 -6.97 -8.49
CA PRO A 92 -0.05 -7.71 -8.68
C PRO A 92 1.19 -6.92 -8.24
N ALA A 93 2.21 -7.65 -7.79
CA ALA A 93 3.54 -7.12 -7.52
C ALA A 93 4.27 -6.80 -8.83
N TYR A 94 4.90 -5.63 -8.91
CA TYR A 94 5.54 -5.18 -10.15
C TYR A 94 6.68 -6.09 -10.63
N LEU A 95 7.44 -6.68 -9.69
CA LEU A 95 8.58 -7.53 -10.02
C LEU A 95 8.19 -8.98 -10.32
N ASP A 96 6.95 -9.40 -10.05
CA ASP A 96 6.54 -10.79 -10.25
C ASP A 96 6.48 -11.12 -11.76
N PRO A 97 7.29 -12.07 -12.25
CA PRO A 97 7.41 -12.39 -13.66
C PRO A 97 6.15 -13.03 -14.26
N GLN A 98 5.17 -13.43 -13.44
CA GLN A 98 3.90 -13.97 -13.91
C GLN A 98 2.97 -12.89 -14.49
N TYR A 99 3.23 -11.62 -14.17
CA TYR A 99 2.40 -10.50 -14.62
C TYR A 99 3.08 -9.68 -15.71
N SER A 100 2.26 -9.03 -16.52
CA SER A 100 2.74 -8.16 -17.60
C SER A 100 2.07 -6.78 -17.54
N ILE A 101 2.44 -5.90 -18.47
CA ILE A 101 1.87 -4.54 -18.51
C ILE A 101 0.35 -4.52 -18.69
N SER A 102 -0.25 -5.57 -19.29
CA SER A 102 -1.70 -5.68 -19.40
C SER A 102 -2.37 -5.86 -18.04
N ASP A 103 -1.69 -6.51 -17.09
CA ASP A 103 -2.18 -6.69 -15.72
C ASP A 103 -2.03 -5.42 -14.91
N PHE A 104 -0.88 -4.76 -15.07
CA PHE A 104 -0.53 -3.53 -14.37
C PHE A 104 -1.39 -2.32 -14.79
N ALA A 105 -2.02 -2.37 -15.97
CA ALA A 105 -2.82 -1.26 -16.51
C ALA A 105 -4.03 -0.87 -15.63
N THR A 106 -4.50 -1.79 -14.77
CA THR A 106 -5.62 -1.56 -13.83
C THR A 106 -5.20 -1.58 -12.37
N GLY A 107 -3.95 -1.94 -12.07
CA GLY A 107 -3.45 -1.94 -10.70
C GLY A 107 -2.05 -2.53 -10.62
N VAL A 108 -1.16 -1.90 -9.85
CA VAL A 108 0.23 -2.34 -9.68
C VAL A 108 0.77 -1.93 -8.32
N CYS A 109 1.52 -2.82 -7.69
CA CYS A 109 2.15 -2.57 -6.40
C CYS A 109 3.68 -2.59 -6.50
N PHE A 110 4.30 -1.50 -6.07
CA PHE A 110 5.76 -1.32 -6.01
C PHE A 110 6.32 -1.51 -4.59
N ALA A 111 5.45 -1.64 -3.60
CA ALA A 111 5.80 -1.78 -2.19
C ALA A 111 6.72 -2.97 -1.94
N SER A 112 7.57 -2.84 -0.93
CA SER A 112 8.51 -3.87 -0.50
C SER A 112 8.49 -3.96 1.02
N ALA A 113 8.32 -5.16 1.57
CA ALA A 113 8.40 -5.34 3.00
C ALA A 113 9.72 -4.84 3.58
N GLY A 114 9.67 -4.20 4.76
CA GLY A 114 10.81 -3.59 5.45
C GLY A 114 11.17 -2.19 4.96
N THR A 115 10.56 -1.69 3.88
CA THR A 115 10.85 -0.36 3.37
C THR A 115 10.43 0.72 4.35
N GLY A 116 11.23 1.77 4.42
CA GLY A 116 10.95 3.01 5.14
C GLY A 116 11.10 4.23 4.24
N TYR A 117 10.79 5.40 4.77
CA TYR A 117 11.10 6.66 4.10
C TYR A 117 12.61 6.89 4.04
N ASP A 118 13.35 6.56 5.11
CA ASP A 118 14.81 6.63 5.14
C ASP A 118 15.42 5.42 4.42
N ASN A 119 16.33 5.69 3.47
CA ASN A 119 17.04 4.63 2.76
C ASN A 119 17.78 3.68 3.71
N ALA A 120 18.34 4.21 4.81
CA ALA A 120 19.04 3.38 5.79
C ALA A 120 18.13 2.33 6.44
N THR A 121 16.82 2.56 6.49
CA THR A 121 15.85 1.56 6.96
C THR A 121 15.83 0.35 6.04
N SER A 122 15.90 0.57 4.72
CA SER A 122 15.86 -0.52 3.73
C SER A 122 17.18 -1.31 3.69
N ASP A 123 18.29 -0.68 4.05
CA ASP A 123 19.61 -1.31 4.12
C ASP A 123 19.70 -2.37 5.22
N VAL A 124 18.91 -2.26 6.31
CA VAL A 124 18.94 -3.19 7.45
C VAL A 124 18.67 -4.63 7.01
N LEU A 125 17.71 -4.83 6.10
CA LEU A 125 17.29 -6.15 5.62
C LEU A 125 17.48 -6.31 4.10
N ASN A 126 18.22 -5.39 3.47
CA ASN A 126 18.51 -5.37 2.03
C ASN A 126 17.22 -5.51 1.18
N VAL A 127 16.24 -4.65 1.46
CA VAL A 127 14.93 -4.62 0.78
C VAL A 127 14.88 -3.47 -0.23
N ILE A 128 13.79 -3.32 -1.00
CA ILE A 128 13.70 -2.29 -2.05
C ILE A 128 13.49 -0.91 -1.39
N PRO A 129 14.45 0.01 -1.44
CA PRO A 129 14.25 1.34 -0.86
C PRO A 129 13.20 2.14 -1.64
N LEU A 130 12.57 3.11 -0.97
CA LEU A 130 11.49 3.91 -1.55
C LEU A 130 11.87 4.60 -2.87
N TRP A 131 13.12 5.07 -3.01
CA TRP A 131 13.59 5.63 -4.29
C TRP A 131 13.59 4.61 -5.43
N LYS A 132 13.82 3.32 -5.13
CA LYS A 132 13.81 2.26 -6.13
C LYS A 132 12.38 1.86 -6.49
N GLU A 133 11.43 1.95 -5.57
CA GLU A 133 10.00 1.86 -5.89
C GLU A 133 9.59 2.94 -6.90
N LEU A 134 10.10 4.17 -6.74
CA LEU A 134 9.88 5.27 -7.69
C LEU A 134 10.48 4.98 -9.07
N GLU A 135 11.70 4.42 -9.12
CA GLU A 135 12.32 4.03 -10.40
C GLU A 135 11.53 2.91 -11.10
N ASN A 136 11.04 1.92 -10.35
CA ASN A 136 10.13 0.91 -10.87
C ASN A 136 8.83 1.53 -11.42
N TYR A 137 8.30 2.56 -10.75
CA TYR A 137 7.16 3.32 -11.24
C TYR A 137 7.46 4.09 -12.55
N LYS A 138 8.63 4.72 -12.68
CA LYS A 138 9.04 5.38 -13.93
C LYS A 138 9.15 4.38 -15.09
N ASP A 139 9.68 3.18 -14.83
CA ASP A 139 9.70 2.08 -15.80
C ASP A 139 8.29 1.62 -16.18
N TYR A 140 7.39 1.45 -15.20
CA TYR A 140 5.98 1.18 -15.44
C TYR A 140 5.33 2.24 -16.33
N GLN A 141 5.58 3.54 -16.09
CA GLN A 141 5.03 4.60 -16.94
C GLN A 141 5.46 4.47 -18.41
N ASN A 142 6.72 4.07 -18.65
CA ASN A 142 7.22 3.85 -20.01
C ASN A 142 6.56 2.64 -20.66
N LYS A 143 6.47 1.52 -19.94
CA LYS A 143 5.78 0.30 -20.40
C LYS A 143 4.30 0.58 -20.69
N LEU A 144 3.62 1.33 -19.81
CA LEU A 144 2.22 1.70 -19.98
C LEU A 144 2.02 2.56 -21.22
N ARG A 145 2.88 3.56 -21.46
CA ARG A 145 2.84 4.39 -22.68
C ARG A 145 3.01 3.55 -23.95
N ALA A 146 3.92 2.59 -23.94
CA ALA A 146 4.12 1.68 -25.07
C ALA A 146 2.89 0.77 -25.31
N TYR A 147 2.22 0.35 -24.23
CA TYR A 147 1.08 -0.57 -24.28
C TYR A 147 -0.24 0.10 -24.70
N VAL A 148 -0.63 1.22 -24.07
CA VAL A 148 -1.93 1.89 -24.33
C VAL A 148 -1.82 3.19 -25.13
N GLY A 149 -0.61 3.61 -25.49
CA GLY A 149 -0.34 4.90 -26.13
C GLY A 149 -0.31 6.08 -25.17
N HIS A 150 0.37 7.15 -25.58
CA HIS A 150 0.66 8.32 -24.72
C HIS A 150 -0.59 8.99 -24.11
N ARG A 151 -1.67 9.14 -24.90
CA ARG A 151 -2.89 9.82 -24.44
C ARG A 151 -3.58 9.03 -23.33
N LYS A 152 -3.80 7.73 -23.55
CA LYS A 152 -4.46 6.87 -22.57
C LYS A 152 -3.59 6.64 -21.34
N ALA A 153 -2.27 6.46 -21.50
CA ALA A 153 -1.36 6.33 -20.36
C ALA A 153 -1.40 7.57 -19.47
N ARG A 154 -1.43 8.78 -20.06
CA ARG A 154 -1.58 10.04 -19.31
C ARG A 154 -2.89 10.10 -18.52
N GLU A 155 -3.99 9.65 -19.12
CA GLU A 155 -5.29 9.56 -18.47
C GLU A 155 -5.25 8.58 -17.30
N ILE A 156 -4.70 7.37 -17.50
CA ILE A 156 -4.54 6.37 -16.43
C ILE A 156 -3.71 6.95 -15.29
N ILE A 157 -2.51 7.46 -15.57
CA ILE A 157 -1.60 8.01 -14.55
C ILE A 157 -2.26 9.14 -13.75
N ARG A 158 -2.95 10.06 -14.44
CA ARG A 158 -3.59 11.21 -13.82
C ARG A 158 -4.81 10.82 -12.98
N GLU A 159 -5.63 9.91 -13.51
CA GLU A 159 -6.90 9.54 -12.89
C GLU A 159 -6.81 8.32 -11.97
N SER A 160 -5.66 7.66 -11.84
CA SER A 160 -5.46 6.58 -10.87
C SER A 160 -5.49 7.09 -9.43
N LEU A 161 -5.84 6.20 -8.50
CA LEU A 161 -5.65 6.42 -7.06
C LEU A 161 -4.30 5.84 -6.65
N TYR A 162 -3.50 6.64 -5.96
CA TYR A 162 -2.23 6.24 -5.39
C TYR A 162 -2.43 5.94 -3.91
N VAL A 163 -1.86 4.85 -3.42
CA VAL A 163 -1.90 4.43 -2.01
C VAL A 163 -0.46 4.32 -1.52
N MET A 164 -0.18 4.94 -0.37
CA MET A 164 1.16 4.96 0.22
C MET A 164 1.07 4.59 1.70
N SER A 165 1.84 3.59 2.16
CA SER A 165 1.83 3.13 3.56
C SER A 165 3.24 2.75 4.02
N LEU A 166 3.85 3.62 4.84
CA LEU A 166 5.25 3.59 5.27
C LEU A 166 5.40 4.23 6.66
N GLY A 167 6.56 4.07 7.27
CA GLY A 167 6.97 4.81 8.47
C GLY A 167 7.25 3.91 9.67
N THR A 168 6.53 2.79 9.80
CA THR A 168 6.68 1.88 10.94
C THR A 168 8.11 1.34 11.05
N ASN A 169 8.67 0.87 9.92
CA ASN A 169 10.02 0.31 9.88
C ASN A 169 11.09 1.37 10.19
N ASP A 170 10.87 2.64 9.83
CA ASP A 170 11.82 3.70 10.12
C ASP A 170 12.05 3.86 11.63
N PHE A 171 11.02 3.62 12.44
CA PHE A 171 11.13 3.64 13.90
C PHE A 171 11.58 2.30 14.47
N LEU A 172 10.91 1.20 14.14
CA LEU A 172 11.14 -0.08 14.82
C LEU A 172 12.38 -0.83 14.30
N GLU A 173 12.56 -0.88 12.99
CA GLU A 173 13.66 -1.62 12.36
C GLU A 173 14.93 -0.77 12.20
N ASN A 174 14.80 0.57 12.24
CA ASN A 174 15.92 1.50 12.12
C ASN A 174 16.14 2.32 13.40
N TYR A 175 15.35 3.35 13.70
CA TYR A 175 15.66 4.30 14.79
C TYR A 175 15.87 3.64 16.16
N TYR A 176 14.96 2.77 16.59
CA TYR A 176 15.03 2.08 17.88
C TYR A 176 15.85 0.79 17.84
N SER A 177 16.25 0.32 16.66
CA SER A 177 17.10 -0.86 16.51
C SER A 177 18.48 -0.62 17.11
N PHE A 178 18.97 -1.60 17.88
CA PHE A 178 20.29 -1.55 18.51
C PHE A 178 21.45 -1.54 17.49
N GLN A 179 21.18 -1.97 16.25
CA GLN A 179 22.18 -2.01 15.17
C GLN A 179 22.29 -0.68 14.43
N SER A 180 21.35 0.23 14.63
CA SER A 180 21.32 1.52 13.94
C SER A 180 22.09 2.60 14.69
N THR A 181 22.70 3.51 13.93
CA THR A 181 23.33 4.73 14.48
C THR A 181 22.38 5.94 14.51
N ARG A 182 21.10 5.78 14.11
CA ARG A 182 20.18 6.92 13.94
C ARG A 182 19.90 7.66 15.26
N ARG A 183 19.81 6.96 16.39
CA ARG A 183 19.68 7.58 17.71
C ARG A 183 20.85 8.46 18.13
N SER A 184 22.04 8.25 17.56
CA SER A 184 23.22 9.10 17.79
C SER A 184 23.24 10.34 16.90
N GLN A 185 22.43 10.36 15.83
CA GLN A 185 22.38 11.45 14.86
C GLN A 185 21.17 12.36 15.07
N PHE A 186 20.06 11.81 15.57
CA PHE A 186 18.79 12.51 15.70
C PHE A 186 18.13 12.23 17.05
N THR A 187 17.54 13.26 17.65
CA THR A 187 16.43 13.05 18.59
C THR A 187 15.22 12.49 17.83
N VAL A 188 14.28 11.83 18.53
CA VAL A 188 13.11 11.21 17.87
C VAL A 188 12.27 12.25 17.12
N ARG A 189 12.20 13.49 17.63
CA ARG A 189 11.49 14.59 16.95
C ARG A 189 12.18 15.03 15.67
N GLN A 190 13.52 15.19 15.71
CA GLN A 190 14.30 15.52 14.52
C GLN A 190 14.21 14.40 13.46
N TYR A 191 14.19 13.14 13.90
CA TYR A 191 14.04 12.02 12.98
C TYR A 191 12.65 12.00 12.33
N GLN A 192 11.58 12.23 13.11
CA GLN A 192 10.24 12.44 12.54
C GLN A 192 10.21 13.56 11.49
N ASP A 193 10.83 14.71 11.77
CA ASP A 193 10.87 15.84 10.82
C ASP A 193 11.65 15.48 9.56
N PHE A 194 12.75 14.74 9.69
CA PHE A 194 13.53 14.21 8.58
C PHE A 194 12.68 13.27 7.69
N LEU A 195 11.98 12.30 8.27
CA LEU A 195 11.10 11.39 7.53
C LEU A 195 9.94 12.12 6.84
N VAL A 196 9.34 13.12 7.49
CA VAL A 196 8.29 13.96 6.88
C VAL A 196 8.82 14.73 5.67
N GLY A 197 10.06 15.22 5.73
CA GLY A 197 10.75 15.82 4.59
C GLY A 197 10.88 14.85 3.41
N LEU A 198 11.37 13.63 3.67
CA LEU A 198 11.48 12.59 2.64
C LEU A 198 10.12 12.20 2.04
N ALA A 199 9.09 12.07 2.89
CA ALA A 199 7.72 11.82 2.44
C ALA A 199 7.21 12.93 1.52
N ARG A 200 7.44 14.19 1.89
CA ARG A 200 7.06 15.37 1.10
C ARG A 200 7.74 15.36 -0.27
N ASP A 201 9.05 15.10 -0.30
CA ASP A 201 9.83 15.09 -1.53
C ASP A 201 9.36 13.99 -2.49
N PHE A 202 9.13 12.79 -1.96
CA PHE A 202 8.60 11.66 -2.74
C PHE A 202 7.22 11.96 -3.34
N ILE A 203 6.29 12.50 -2.54
CA ILE A 203 4.93 12.85 -3.00
C ILE A 203 4.98 13.98 -4.04
N THR A 204 5.86 14.96 -3.85
CA THR A 204 6.07 16.03 -4.82
C THR A 204 6.58 15.47 -6.16
N GLU A 205 7.45 14.48 -6.11
CA GLU A 205 7.95 13.81 -7.31
C GLU A 205 6.86 12.98 -8.00
N LEU A 206 6.01 12.24 -7.26
CA LEU A 206 4.83 11.58 -7.83
C LEU A 206 3.91 12.58 -8.53
N TYR A 207 3.69 13.75 -7.95
CA TYR A 207 2.90 14.81 -8.56
C TYR A 207 3.54 15.31 -9.87
N ARG A 208 4.85 15.53 -9.90
CA ARG A 208 5.58 15.90 -11.13
C ARG A 208 5.47 14.83 -12.21
N LEU A 209 5.48 13.56 -11.82
CA LEU A 209 5.28 12.41 -12.71
C LEU A 209 3.82 12.22 -13.15
N GLY A 210 2.88 13.02 -12.65
CA GLY A 210 1.50 13.10 -13.14
C GLY A 210 0.43 12.59 -12.19
N ALA A 211 0.79 12.08 -11.00
CA ALA A 211 -0.18 11.63 -10.00
C ALA A 211 -1.07 12.81 -9.55
N ARG A 212 -2.39 12.58 -9.44
CA ARG A 212 -3.33 13.62 -8.96
C ARG A 212 -4.19 13.23 -7.76
N LYS A 213 -4.22 11.95 -7.37
CA LYS A 213 -5.04 11.43 -6.27
C LYS A 213 -4.20 10.52 -5.38
N LEU A 214 -3.98 10.89 -4.13
CA LEU A 214 -3.14 10.12 -3.20
C LEU A 214 -3.86 9.92 -1.86
N SER A 215 -3.90 8.67 -1.39
CA SER A 215 -4.15 8.32 0.00
C SER A 215 -2.81 8.02 0.67
N LEU A 216 -2.45 8.84 1.66
CA LEU A 216 -1.28 8.63 2.51
C LEU A 216 -1.76 8.01 3.82
N ASN A 217 -1.30 6.81 4.13
CA ASN A 217 -1.65 6.11 5.34
C ASN A 217 -0.78 6.56 6.52
N GLY A 218 -1.38 6.70 7.70
CA GLY A 218 -0.65 6.89 8.94
C GLY A 218 -0.08 5.58 9.49
N VAL A 219 0.83 5.70 10.45
CA VAL A 219 1.38 4.56 11.19
C VAL A 219 0.39 4.06 12.26
N PRO A 220 0.32 2.75 12.52
CA PRO A 220 -0.55 2.18 13.56
C PRO A 220 -0.03 2.52 14.98
N PRO A 221 -0.73 2.11 16.06
CA PRO A 221 -0.16 2.08 17.41
C PRO A 221 1.00 1.06 17.46
N MET A 222 2.20 1.52 17.09
CA MET A 222 3.36 0.67 16.86
C MET A 222 3.80 -0.07 18.13
N GLY A 223 3.65 0.56 19.29
CA GLY A 223 3.96 -0.07 20.58
C GLY A 223 3.04 -1.24 20.93
N CYS A 224 1.91 -1.39 20.23
CA CYS A 224 1.01 -2.51 20.38
C CYS A 224 1.25 -3.64 19.36
N LEU A 225 2.23 -3.51 18.46
CA LEU A 225 2.54 -4.57 17.51
C LEU A 225 3.02 -5.83 18.25
N PRO A 226 2.70 -7.04 17.74
CA PRO A 226 2.98 -8.28 18.46
C PRO A 226 4.44 -8.46 18.86
N LEU A 227 5.39 -8.07 18.00
CA LEU A 227 6.82 -8.17 18.30
C LEU A 227 7.21 -7.28 19.48
N GLU A 228 6.80 -6.01 19.45
CA GLU A 228 7.08 -5.03 20.51
C GLU A 228 6.48 -5.44 21.86
N ARG A 229 5.25 -5.97 21.84
CA ARG A 229 4.63 -6.52 23.05
C ARG A 229 5.35 -7.75 23.57
N ALA A 230 5.71 -8.68 22.68
CA ALA A 230 6.38 -9.93 23.07
C ALA A 230 7.77 -9.68 23.68
N THR A 231 8.47 -8.63 23.24
CA THR A 231 9.79 -8.25 23.78
C THR A 231 9.70 -7.35 25.01
N ASN A 232 8.55 -6.72 25.28
CA ASN A 232 8.29 -5.91 26.48
C ASN A 232 8.04 -6.75 27.74
N ILE A 233 8.97 -7.64 28.08
CA ILE A 233 8.88 -8.57 29.22
C ILE A 233 8.75 -7.81 30.55
N MET A 234 9.52 -6.72 30.72
CA MET A 234 9.48 -5.90 31.94
C MET A 234 8.17 -5.10 32.07
N GLY A 235 7.57 -4.70 30.95
CA GLY A 235 6.25 -4.06 30.91
C GLY A 235 5.09 -5.04 30.83
N GLN A 236 5.27 -6.31 31.25
CA GLN A 236 4.22 -7.34 31.30
C GLN A 236 3.51 -7.58 29.95
N TYR A 237 4.23 -7.46 28.84
CA TYR A 237 3.67 -7.63 27.48
C TYR A 237 2.57 -6.62 27.11
N GLU A 238 2.47 -5.51 27.85
CA GLU A 238 1.63 -4.37 27.52
C GLU A 238 2.20 -3.60 26.33
N CYS A 239 1.37 -2.74 25.73
CA CYS A 239 1.84 -1.84 24.69
C CYS A 239 2.92 -0.88 25.21
N LEU A 240 3.95 -0.64 24.39
CA LEU A 240 4.95 0.40 24.67
C LEU A 240 4.36 1.78 24.40
N GLN A 241 3.95 2.49 25.46
CA GLN A 241 3.30 3.80 25.33
C GLN A 241 4.19 4.83 24.62
N GLU A 242 5.51 4.82 24.84
CA GLU A 242 6.45 5.70 24.15
C GLU A 242 6.35 5.57 22.62
N TYR A 243 6.21 4.35 22.09
CA TYR A 243 6.13 4.12 20.66
C TYR A 243 4.77 4.57 20.10
N ASN A 244 3.70 4.42 20.88
CA ASN A 244 2.38 4.93 20.52
C ASN A 244 2.34 6.47 20.52
N ASP A 245 3.03 7.12 21.45
CA ASP A 245 3.16 8.58 21.48
C ASP A 245 3.91 9.09 20.23
N VAL A 246 4.99 8.39 19.82
CA VAL A 246 5.70 8.67 18.57
C VAL A 246 4.80 8.46 17.35
N SER A 247 4.01 7.37 17.30
CA SER A 247 3.03 7.16 16.24
C SER A 247 2.07 8.34 16.10
N MET A 248 1.50 8.81 17.22
CA MET A 248 0.56 9.93 17.20
C MET A 248 1.21 11.25 16.78
N GLU A 249 2.40 11.56 17.32
CA GLU A 249 3.15 12.77 16.93
C GLU A 249 3.48 12.75 15.44
N PHE A 250 3.99 11.61 14.94
CA PHE A 250 4.37 11.46 13.54
C PHE A 250 3.17 11.54 12.60
N ASN A 251 2.05 10.90 12.95
CA ASN A 251 0.80 10.99 12.20
C ASN A 251 0.30 12.44 12.10
N GLY A 252 0.36 13.21 13.18
CA GLY A 252 0.02 14.64 13.16
C GLY A 252 0.92 15.44 12.22
N LYS A 253 2.22 15.14 12.17
CA LYS A 253 3.16 15.79 11.22
C LYS A 253 2.88 15.41 9.76
N LEU A 254 2.59 14.13 9.48
CA LEU A 254 2.21 13.67 8.14
C LEU A 254 0.91 14.30 7.67
N GLU A 255 -0.09 14.41 8.54
CA GLU A 255 -1.36 15.09 8.24
C GLU A 255 -1.15 16.58 7.94
N GLY A 256 -0.32 17.25 8.75
CA GLY A 256 0.07 18.64 8.53
C GLY A 256 0.78 18.85 7.18
N MET A 257 1.73 17.98 6.85
CA MET A 257 2.43 17.97 5.56
C MET A 257 1.48 17.71 4.38
N ALA A 258 0.59 16.73 4.50
CA ALA A 258 -0.42 16.42 3.48
C ALA A 258 -1.33 17.62 3.21
N SER A 259 -1.75 18.31 4.27
CA SER A 259 -2.56 19.53 4.21
C SER A 259 -1.82 20.69 3.53
N GLN A 260 -0.51 20.83 3.76
CA GLN A 260 0.32 21.82 3.07
C GLN A 260 0.44 21.51 1.57
N LEU A 261 0.80 20.28 1.20
CA LEU A 261 0.93 19.87 -0.19
C LEU A 261 -0.37 20.05 -0.98
N LYS A 262 -1.52 19.80 -0.37
CA LYS A 262 -2.83 20.06 -1.00
C LYS A 262 -3.04 21.53 -1.39
N ARG A 263 -2.47 22.47 -0.64
CA ARG A 263 -2.53 23.92 -0.95
C ARG A 263 -1.49 24.32 -2.00
N GLU A 264 -0.32 23.70 -1.96
CA GLU A 264 0.82 24.06 -2.82
C GLU A 264 0.77 23.41 -4.20
N LEU A 265 0.09 22.27 -4.35
CA LEU A 265 0.05 21.48 -5.58
C LEU A 265 -1.34 21.58 -6.26
N PRO A 266 -1.49 22.43 -7.30
CA PRO A 266 -2.80 22.67 -7.92
C PRO A 266 -3.45 21.39 -8.44
N GLY A 267 -4.72 21.19 -8.07
CA GLY A 267 -5.52 20.04 -8.49
C GLY A 267 -5.10 18.71 -7.86
N PHE A 268 -4.17 18.70 -6.90
CA PHE A 268 -3.81 17.49 -6.17
C PHE A 268 -4.86 17.18 -5.10
N LYS A 269 -5.48 16.01 -5.20
CA LYS A 269 -6.41 15.48 -4.20
C LYS A 269 -5.64 14.53 -3.30
N MET A 270 -5.38 14.95 -2.07
CA MET A 270 -4.69 14.16 -1.08
C MET A 270 -5.56 13.97 0.15
N VAL A 271 -5.54 12.75 0.69
CA VAL A 271 -6.18 12.40 1.97
C VAL A 271 -5.11 11.73 2.84
N PHE A 272 -4.98 12.20 4.07
CA PHE A 272 -4.28 11.46 5.12
C PHE A 272 -5.28 10.51 5.79
N THR A 273 -4.91 9.23 5.92
CA THR A 273 -5.77 8.19 6.48
C THR A 273 -5.34 7.91 7.91
N SER A 274 -5.90 8.68 8.85
CA SER A 274 -5.69 8.48 10.30
C SER A 274 -6.34 7.20 10.83
N THR A 275 -7.33 6.68 10.09
CA THR A 275 -8.16 5.54 10.48
C THR A 275 -7.35 4.29 10.79
N THR A 276 -6.14 4.14 10.26
CA THR A 276 -5.26 3.02 10.64
C THR A 276 -4.96 3.02 12.13
N TYR A 277 -4.53 4.15 12.70
CA TYR A 277 -4.24 4.24 14.13
C TYR A 277 -5.52 4.03 14.97
N ASP A 278 -6.61 4.68 14.58
CA ASP A 278 -7.87 4.66 15.31
C ASP A 278 -8.53 3.28 15.28
N ALA A 279 -8.60 2.64 14.11
CA ALA A 279 -9.20 1.32 13.93
C ALA A 279 -8.43 0.25 14.71
N PHE A 280 -7.10 0.22 14.61
CA PHE A 280 -6.31 -0.73 15.41
C PHE A 280 -6.45 -0.46 16.90
N SER A 281 -6.49 0.81 17.32
CA SER A 281 -6.73 1.16 18.73
C SER A 281 -8.11 0.69 19.22
N GLN A 282 -9.15 0.79 18.38
CA GLN A 282 -10.49 0.29 18.70
C GLN A 282 -10.52 -1.23 18.80
N ILE A 283 -9.92 -1.95 17.85
CA ILE A 283 -9.83 -3.42 17.88
C ILE A 283 -9.12 -3.89 19.15
N ILE A 284 -8.03 -3.22 19.55
CA ILE A 284 -7.28 -3.58 20.75
C ILE A 284 -8.10 -3.34 22.02
N ARG A 285 -8.86 -2.24 22.10
CA ARG A 285 -9.65 -1.87 23.28
C ARG A 285 -10.97 -2.64 23.37
N ASN A 286 -11.60 -2.93 22.24
CA ASN A 286 -12.91 -3.54 22.11
C ASN A 286 -12.88 -4.77 21.17
N PRO A 287 -12.08 -5.81 21.48
CA PRO A 287 -11.90 -6.93 20.56
C PRO A 287 -13.18 -7.73 20.28
N ALA A 288 -14.17 -7.68 21.17
CA ALA A 288 -15.44 -8.39 21.00
C ALA A 288 -16.39 -7.76 19.95
N GLU A 289 -16.09 -6.55 19.46
CA GLU A 289 -16.89 -5.87 18.43
C GLU A 289 -16.49 -6.26 17.00
N TYR A 290 -15.47 -7.10 16.84
CA TYR A 290 -14.85 -7.50 15.56
C TYR A 290 -14.72 -9.01 15.43
#